data_AF-A0A416P789-F1
#
_entry.id   AF-A0A416P789-F1
#
_cell.length_a   1.000
_cell.length_b   1.000
_cell.length_c   1.000
_cell.angle_alpha   90.00
_cell.angle_beta   90.00
_cell.angle_gamma   90.00
#
_symmetry.space_group_name_H-M   'P 1'
#
loop_
_entity.id
_entity.type
_entity.pdbx_description
1 polymer ?
#
loop_
_entity_poly.entity_id
_entity_poly.type
_entity_poly.pdbx_seq_one_letter_code
_entity_poly.pdbx_strand_id
1 'polypeptide(L)'
;MKILALTILFVLAFLRVKNTPSALSKTLWENKMIKQLKNNEKQNGGKPYSDEMQGTVIFLTFLIELFLIIFYIVLGNKIGTTEFIIMSALQVFTCLWDLCVSISEFKSVFSYNIEDHKFHRFQLLFNLVLDYVYYPYAIYMLLK
;
A
#
# COMPACT_ATOMS: atom_id res chain seq x y z
N MET A 1 -9.11 -20.54 -8.51
CA MET A 1 -8.95 -19.08 -8.76
C MET A 1 -9.87 -18.18 -7.93
N LYS A 2 -11.20 -18.42 -7.83
CA LYS A 2 -12.10 -17.56 -7.02
C LYS A 2 -11.70 -17.51 -5.52
N ILE A 3 -11.40 -18.66 -4.90
CA ILE A 3 -11.01 -18.75 -3.47
C ILE A 3 -9.72 -17.98 -3.17
N LEU A 4 -8.70 -18.12 -4.03
CA LEU A 4 -7.43 -17.41 -3.87
C LEU A 4 -7.62 -15.88 -3.97
N ALA A 5 -8.39 -15.41 -4.96
CA ALA A 5 -8.71 -13.98 -5.09
C ALA A 5 -9.49 -13.45 -3.89
N LEU A 6 -10.49 -14.20 -3.40
CA LEU A 6 -11.22 -13.85 -2.17
C LEU A 6 -10.28 -13.76 -0.96
N THR A 7 -9.38 -14.73 -0.80
CA THR A 7 -8.42 -14.74 0.31
C THR A 7 -7.54 -13.50 0.29
N ILE A 8 -7.00 -13.14 -0.89
CA ILE A 8 -6.21 -11.92 -1.07
C ILE A 8 -7.05 -10.68 -0.72
N LEU A 9 -8.28 -10.57 -1.24
CA LEU A 9 -9.17 -9.44 -0.95
C LEU A 9 -9.48 -9.29 0.53
N PHE A 10 -9.71 -10.40 1.24
CA PHE A 10 -9.93 -10.37 2.70
C PHE A 10 -8.70 -9.89 3.45
N VAL A 11 -7.50 -10.35 3.07
CA VAL A 11 -6.25 -9.88 3.67
C VAL A 11 -6.06 -8.39 3.41
N LEU A 12 -6.25 -7.93 2.17
CA LEU A 12 -6.14 -6.51 1.81
C LEU A 12 -7.15 -5.63 2.56
N ALA A 13 -8.42 -6.06 2.62
CA ALA A 13 -9.46 -5.34 3.35
C ALA A 13 -9.15 -5.24 4.85
N PHE A 14 -8.69 -6.34 5.47
CA PHE A 14 -8.30 -6.34 6.88
C PHE A 14 -7.10 -5.42 7.16
N LEU A 15 -6.08 -5.47 6.30
CA LEU A 15 -4.92 -4.57 6.40
C LEU A 15 -5.34 -3.10 6.24
N ARG A 16 -6.28 -2.80 5.34
CA ARG A 16 -6.82 -1.45 5.17
C ARG A 16 -7.53 -0.95 6.42
N VAL A 17 -8.43 -1.75 6.99
CA VAL A 17 -9.14 -1.40 8.24
C VAL A 17 -8.14 -1.14 9.37
N LYS A 18 -7.15 -2.02 9.54
CA LYS A 18 -6.09 -1.86 10.55
C LYS A 18 -5.29 -0.56 10.36
N ASN A 19 -5.04 -0.14 9.13
CA ASN A 19 -4.24 1.05 8.82
C ASN A 19 -5.06 2.35 8.71
N THR A 20 -6.39 2.27 8.76
CA THR A 20 -7.30 3.43 8.59
C THR A 20 -7.03 4.57 9.55
N PRO A 21 -6.81 4.36 10.87
CA PRO A 21 -6.54 5.46 11.79
C PRO A 21 -5.30 6.28 11.40
N SER A 22 -4.22 5.61 10.97
CA SER A 22 -3.01 6.28 10.47
C SER A 22 -3.17 6.91 9.08
N ALA A 23 -4.15 6.47 8.28
CA ALA A 23 -4.42 7.11 6.99
C ALA A 23 -5.19 8.44 7.16
N LEU A 24 -6.00 8.55 8.21
CA LEU A 24 -6.87 9.71 8.44
C LEU A 24 -6.29 10.76 9.39
N SER A 25 -5.38 10.37 10.30
CA SER A 25 -4.81 11.27 11.31
C SER A 25 -3.30 11.38 11.20
N LYS A 26 -2.82 12.60 10.97
CA LYS A 26 -1.38 12.92 10.93
C LYS A 26 -0.70 12.56 12.25
N THR A 27 -1.30 12.89 13.39
CA THR A 27 -0.73 12.58 14.71
C THR A 27 -0.60 11.07 14.94
N LEU A 28 -1.60 10.28 14.54
CA LEU A 28 -1.53 8.82 14.66
C LEU A 28 -0.50 8.22 13.70
N TRP A 29 -0.38 8.78 12.50
CA TRP A 29 0.66 8.42 11.54
C TRP A 29 2.06 8.71 12.10
N GLU A 30 2.31 9.92 12.62
CA GLU A 30 3.59 10.32 13.20
C GLU A 30 3.98 9.41 14.37
N ASN A 31 3.04 9.14 15.29
CA ASN A 31 3.29 8.24 16.43
C ASN A 31 3.66 6.81 15.97
N LYS A 32 3.00 6.32 14.93
CA LYS A 32 3.28 5.00 14.35
C LYS A 32 4.65 4.98 13.68
N MET A 33 4.98 6.01 12.90
CA MET A 33 6.27 6.18 12.24
C MET A 33 7.40 6.28 13.25
N ILE A 34 7.30 7.14 14.26
CA ILE A 34 8.31 7.27 15.33
C ILE A 34 8.57 5.92 16.01
N LYS A 35 7.51 5.14 16.28
CA LYS A 35 7.65 3.81 16.87
C LYS A 35 8.39 2.84 15.95
N GLN A 36 8.12 2.88 14.65
CA GLN A 36 8.81 2.05 13.66
C GLN A 36 10.28 2.46 13.52
N LEU A 37 10.56 3.76 13.38
CA LEU A 37 11.92 4.31 13.26
C LEU A 37 12.78 3.94 14.48
N LYS A 38 12.26 4.11 15.70
CA LYS A 38 12.98 3.71 16.93
C LYS A 38 13.25 2.21 17.00
N ASN A 39 12.34 1.38 16.50
CA ASN A 39 12.55 -0.06 16.49
C ASN A 39 13.60 -0.47 15.46
N ASN A 40 13.54 0.14 14.27
CA ASN A 40 14.48 -0.07 13.19
C ASN A 40 15.90 0.39 13.56
N GLU A 41 16.03 1.58 14.15
CA GLU A 41 17.29 2.11 14.66
C GLU A 41 17.92 1.16 15.69
N LYS A 42 17.13 0.64 16.63
CA LYS A 42 17.59 -0.36 17.60
C LYS A 42 18.05 -1.66 16.93
N GLN A 43 17.29 -2.15 15.95
CA GLN A 43 17.61 -3.39 15.23
C GLN A 43 18.89 -3.26 14.40
N ASN A 44 19.15 -2.10 13.80
CA ASN A 44 20.37 -1.81 13.06
C ASN A 44 21.52 -1.27 13.93
N GLY A 45 21.36 -1.22 15.26
CA GLY A 45 22.38 -0.71 16.17
C GLY A 45 22.75 0.77 15.92
N GLY A 46 21.79 1.58 15.49
CA GLY A 46 21.97 3.01 15.17
C GLY A 46 22.67 3.27 13.83
N LYS A 47 23.06 2.22 13.09
CA LYS A 47 23.73 2.38 11.80
C LYS A 47 22.70 2.65 10.69
N PRO A 48 23.06 3.46 9.68
CA PRO A 48 22.25 3.58 8.48
C PRO A 48 22.12 2.22 7.78
N TYR A 49 21.04 2.05 7.02
CA TYR A 49 20.82 0.85 6.21
C TYR A 49 21.92 0.69 5.16
N SER A 50 22.45 -0.53 5.00
CA SER A 50 23.40 -0.84 3.94
C SER A 50 22.74 -0.71 2.56
N ASP A 51 23.53 -0.33 1.55
CA ASP A 51 23.03 -0.18 0.17
C ASP A 51 22.35 -1.46 -0.34
N GLU A 52 22.87 -2.64 0.04
CA GLU A 52 22.27 -3.95 -0.27
C GLU A 52 20.87 -4.10 0.34
N MET A 53 20.69 -3.68 1.60
CA MET A 53 19.40 -3.76 2.28
C MET A 53 18.41 -2.75 1.69
N GLN A 54 18.87 -1.53 1.37
CA GLN A 54 18.03 -0.53 0.72
C GLN A 54 17.56 -1.01 -0.66
N GLY A 55 18.48 -1.55 -1.48
CA GLY A 55 18.16 -2.12 -2.78
C GLY A 55 17.17 -3.28 -2.69
N THR A 56 17.34 -4.16 -1.69
CA THR A 56 16.40 -5.26 -1.43
C THR A 56 15.00 -4.76 -1.10
N VAL A 57 14.88 -3.72 -0.27
CA VAL A 57 13.59 -3.13 0.08
C VAL A 57 12.91 -2.50 -1.14
N ILE A 58 13.63 -1.74 -1.98
CA ILE A 58 13.04 -1.19 -3.22
C ILE A 58 12.53 -2.30 -4.11
N PHE A 59 13.37 -3.31 -4.35
CA PHE A 59 13.04 -4.39 -5.25
C PHE A 59 11.80 -5.15 -4.76
N LEU A 60 11.71 -5.40 -3.46
CA LEU A 60 10.54 -6.03 -2.85
C LEU A 60 9.28 -5.16 -2.98
N THR A 61 9.38 -3.85 -2.72
CA THR A 61 8.28 -2.90 -2.92
C THR A 61 7.81 -2.92 -4.37
N PHE A 62 8.74 -2.89 -5.33
CA PHE A 62 8.42 -2.98 -6.76
C PHE A 62 7.69 -4.27 -7.11
N LEU A 63 8.15 -5.42 -6.60
CA LEU A 63 7.50 -6.71 -6.84
C LEU A 63 6.09 -6.78 -6.25
N ILE A 64 5.88 -6.21 -5.05
CA ILE A 64 4.56 -6.16 -4.41
C ILE A 64 3.60 -5.32 -5.25
N GLU A 65 4.02 -4.13 -5.68
CA GLU A 65 3.18 -3.25 -6.51
C GLU A 65 2.89 -3.86 -7.87
N LEU A 66 3.87 -4.50 -8.51
CA LEU A 66 3.67 -5.23 -9.76
C LEU A 66 2.65 -6.37 -9.60
N PHE A 67 2.75 -7.12 -8.50
CA PHE A 67 1.78 -8.16 -8.18
C PHE A 67 0.37 -7.59 -8.01
N LEU A 68 0.22 -6.47 -7.29
CA LEU A 68 -1.07 -5.81 -7.09
C LEU A 68 -1.66 -5.29 -8.42
N ILE A 69 -0.85 -4.68 -9.28
CA ILE A 69 -1.27 -4.23 -10.61
C ILE A 69 -1.82 -5.41 -11.42
N ILE A 70 -1.08 -6.51 -11.51
CA ILE A 70 -1.53 -7.71 -12.23
C ILE A 70 -2.82 -8.25 -11.60
N PHE A 71 -2.87 -8.31 -10.27
CA PHE A 71 -4.04 -8.77 -9.54
C PHE A 71 -5.29 -7.96 -9.88
N TYR A 72 -5.21 -6.62 -9.85
CA TYR A 72 -6.34 -5.75 -10.15
C TYR A 72 -6.76 -5.81 -11.62
N ILE A 73 -5.82 -5.92 -12.57
CA ILE A 73 -6.13 -6.11 -13.99
C ILE A 73 -6.88 -7.43 -14.21
N VAL A 74 -6.36 -8.53 -13.66
CA VAL A 74 -6.97 -9.86 -13.80
C VAL A 74 -8.35 -9.89 -13.14
N LEU A 75 -8.49 -9.26 -11.96
CA LEU A 75 -9.76 -9.21 -11.25
C LEU A 75 -10.80 -8.36 -12.00
N GLY A 76 -10.38 -7.21 -12.54
CA GLY A 76 -11.17 -6.33 -13.40
C GLY A 76 -11.75 -7.08 -14.59
N ASN A 77 -10.89 -7.75 -15.36
CA ASN A 77 -11.28 -8.55 -16.52
C ASN A 77 -12.20 -9.72 -16.16
N LYS A 78 -12.00 -10.32 -14.99
CA LYS A 78 -12.79 -11.47 -14.55
C LYS A 78 -14.22 -11.10 -14.16
N ILE A 79 -14.43 -9.96 -13.50
CA ILE A 79 -15.77 -9.50 -13.11
C ILE A 79 -16.46 -8.85 -14.31
N GLY A 80 -15.73 -8.09 -15.14
CA GLY A 80 -16.14 -7.70 -16.49
C GLY A 80 -17.21 -6.62 -16.59
N THR A 81 -17.83 -6.17 -15.50
CA THR A 81 -18.75 -5.02 -15.49
C THR A 81 -17.98 -3.72 -15.69
N THR A 82 -18.53 -2.78 -16.46
CA THR A 82 -17.89 -1.49 -16.77
C THR A 82 -17.46 -0.73 -15.51
N GLU A 83 -18.31 -0.67 -14.49
CA GLU A 83 -18.04 0.00 -13.22
C GLU A 83 -16.83 -0.63 -12.52
N PHE A 84 -16.78 -1.96 -12.48
CA PHE A 84 -15.68 -2.69 -11.83
C PHE A 84 -14.36 -2.58 -12.59
N ILE A 85 -14.40 -2.53 -13.93
CA ILE A 85 -13.21 -2.28 -14.75
C ILE A 85 -12.65 -0.89 -14.44
N ILE A 86 -13.50 0.14 -14.36
CA ILE A 86 -13.08 1.50 -13.99
C ILE A 86 -12.44 1.52 -12.61
N MET A 87 -13.06 0.90 -11.60
CA MET A 87 -12.48 0.86 -10.26
C MET A 87 -11.16 0.07 -10.21
N SER A 88 -11.04 -1.00 -11.01
CA SER A 88 -9.78 -1.76 -11.13
C SER A 88 -8.68 -0.93 -11.79
N ALA A 89 -9.02 -0.12 -12.79
CA ALA A 89 -8.08 0.83 -13.40
C ALA A 89 -7.64 1.92 -12.40
N LEU A 90 -8.56 2.40 -11.55
CA LEU A 90 -8.21 3.32 -10.45
C LEU A 90 -7.26 2.66 -9.44
N GLN A 91 -7.47 1.38 -9.10
CA GLN A 91 -6.56 0.65 -8.22
C GLN A 91 -5.15 0.52 -8.83
N VAL A 92 -5.06 0.20 -10.13
CA VAL A 92 -3.79 0.19 -10.86
C VAL A 92 -3.12 1.56 -10.84
N PHE A 93 -3.89 2.64 -11.03
CA PHE A 93 -3.37 4.00 -10.93
C PHE A 93 -2.81 4.30 -9.54
N THR A 94 -3.46 3.86 -8.46
CA THR A 94 -2.94 4.05 -7.10
C THR A 94 -1.62 3.30 -6.87
N CYS A 95 -1.48 2.07 -7.36
CA CYS A 95 -0.21 1.33 -7.30
C CYS A 95 0.92 2.06 -8.04
N LEU A 96 0.65 2.58 -9.24
CA LEU A 96 1.62 3.37 -9.99
C LEU A 96 1.99 4.66 -9.27
N TRP A 97 1.01 5.31 -8.64
CA TRP A 97 1.26 6.52 -7.87
C TRP A 97 2.10 6.24 -6.60
N ASP A 98 1.82 5.15 -5.89
CA ASP A 98 2.60 4.68 -4.75
C ASP A 98 4.05 4.34 -5.16
N LEU A 99 4.25 3.73 -6.34
CA LEU A 99 5.59 3.51 -6.93
C LEU A 99 6.32 4.81 -7.23
N CYS A 100 5.66 5.77 -7.89
CA CYS A 100 6.25 7.09 -8.20
C CYS A 100 6.72 7.79 -6.94
N VAL A 101 5.90 7.82 -5.89
CA VAL A 101 6.24 8.43 -4.60
C VAL A 101 7.40 7.69 -3.95
N SER A 102 7.34 6.35 -3.89
CA SER A 102 8.40 5.53 -3.30
C SER A 102 9.76 5.72 -3.96
N ILE A 103 9.80 5.88 -5.29
CA ILE A 103 11.03 6.16 -6.04
C ILE A 103 11.52 7.58 -5.75
N SER A 104 10.63 8.58 -5.74
CA SER A 104 11.00 9.98 -5.50
C SER A 104 11.51 10.24 -4.08
N GLU A 105 10.99 9.49 -3.11
CA GLU A 105 11.29 9.62 -1.68
C GLU A 105 12.18 8.48 -1.18
N PHE A 106 12.80 7.71 -2.08
CA PHE A 106 13.58 6.52 -1.73
C PHE A 106 14.62 6.79 -0.63
N LYS A 107 15.37 7.90 -0.72
CA LYS A 107 16.41 8.23 0.26
C LYS A 107 15.84 8.56 1.65
N SER A 108 14.67 9.21 1.72
CA SER A 108 14.09 9.59 3.01
C SER A 108 13.49 8.40 3.76
N VAL A 109 13.03 7.36 3.05
CA VAL A 109 12.49 6.13 3.63
C VAL A 109 13.50 5.38 4.54
N PHE A 110 14.81 5.57 4.33
CA PHE A 110 15.85 4.95 5.16
C PHE A 110 16.42 5.86 6.24
N SER A 111 15.90 7.08 6.36
CA SER A 111 16.28 7.99 7.44
C SER A 111 15.64 7.56 8.75
N TYR A 112 16.33 7.80 9.88
CA TYR A 112 15.71 7.69 11.20
C TYR A 112 15.06 9.00 11.66
N ASN A 113 15.21 10.08 10.89
CA ASN A 113 14.56 11.36 11.19
C ASN A 113 13.11 11.37 10.71
N ILE A 114 12.18 11.70 11.60
CA ILE A 114 10.76 11.81 11.28
C ILE A 114 10.47 12.96 10.30
N GLU A 115 11.28 14.02 10.32
CA GLU A 115 11.09 15.19 9.46
C GLU A 115 11.32 14.90 7.98
N ASP A 116 12.10 13.86 7.67
CA ASP A 116 12.35 13.42 6.30
C ASP A 116 11.13 12.68 5.70
N HIS A 117 10.19 12.27 6.54
CA HIS A 117 9.02 11.50 6.14
C HIS A 117 7.81 12.40 5.90
N LYS A 118 7.20 12.27 4.72
CA LYS A 118 6.07 13.10 4.33
C LYS A 118 4.73 12.38 4.53
N PHE A 119 3.80 13.08 5.17
CA PHE A 119 2.41 12.63 5.27
C PHE A 119 1.62 13.00 4.00
N HIS A 120 1.52 12.08 3.05
CA HIS A 120 0.77 12.26 1.79
C HIS A 120 -0.75 12.12 1.99
N ARG A 121 -1.35 13.07 2.72
CA ARG A 121 -2.77 13.01 3.14
C ARG A 121 -3.74 12.72 1.99
N PHE A 122 -3.57 13.38 0.84
CA PHE A 122 -4.48 13.22 -0.29
C PHE A 122 -4.42 11.80 -0.87
N GLN A 123 -3.22 11.29 -1.11
CA GLN A 123 -2.99 9.93 -1.58
C GLN A 123 -3.54 8.89 -0.61
N LEU A 124 -3.26 9.06 0.69
CA LEU A 124 -3.77 8.16 1.73
C LEU A 124 -5.31 8.15 1.77
N LEU A 125 -5.95 9.31 1.69
CA LEU A 125 -7.41 9.43 1.72
C LEU A 125 -8.06 8.88 0.45
N PHE A 126 -7.45 9.14 -0.72
CA PHE A 126 -7.92 8.60 -1.99
C PHE A 126 -7.85 7.07 -2.00
N ASN A 127 -6.69 6.49 -1.65
CA ASN A 127 -6.50 5.04 -1.59
C ASN A 127 -7.44 4.41 -0.53
N LEU A 128 -7.67 5.10 0.59
CA LEU A 128 -8.61 4.65 1.62
C LEU A 128 -10.03 4.52 1.06
N VAL A 129 -10.57 5.59 0.49
CA VAL A 129 -11.94 5.61 -0.05
C VAL A 129 -12.09 4.55 -1.14
N LEU A 130 -11.12 4.48 -2.06
CA LEU A 130 -11.15 3.51 -3.14
C LEU A 130 -11.17 2.07 -2.61
N ASP A 131 -10.34 1.73 -1.62
CA ASP A 131 -10.28 0.39 -1.04
C ASP A 131 -11.57 0.00 -0.29
N TYR A 132 -12.17 0.95 0.43
CA TYR A 132 -13.43 0.73 1.14
C TYR A 132 -14.61 0.50 0.20
N VAL A 133 -14.53 0.95 -1.05
CA VAL A 133 -15.52 0.65 -2.08
C VAL A 133 -15.13 -0.63 -2.83
N TYR A 134 -13.88 -0.73 -3.26
CA TYR A 134 -13.39 -1.78 -4.15
C TYR A 134 -13.44 -3.17 -3.51
N TYR A 135 -12.87 -3.37 -2.32
CA TYR A 135 -12.76 -4.71 -1.75
C TYR A 135 -14.12 -5.33 -1.41
N PRO A 136 -15.05 -4.64 -0.71
CA PRO A 136 -16.36 -5.23 -0.42
C PRO A 136 -17.15 -5.55 -1.68
N TYR A 137 -17.10 -4.67 -2.68
CA TYR A 137 -17.79 -4.88 -3.93
C TYR A 137 -17.17 -6.02 -4.75
N ALA A 138 -15.84 -6.13 -4.81
CA ALA A 138 -15.14 -7.24 -5.43
C ALA A 138 -15.49 -8.59 -4.76
N ILE A 139 -15.51 -8.62 -3.42
CA ILE A 139 -15.88 -9.81 -2.64
C ILE A 139 -17.32 -10.22 -2.96
N TYR A 140 -18.26 -9.27 -2.92
CA TYR A 140 -19.65 -9.51 -3.26
C TYR A 140 -19.80 -10.09 -4.68
N MET A 141 -19.16 -9.48 -5.67
CA MET A 141 -19.22 -9.91 -7.07
C MET A 141 -18.58 -11.27 -7.31
N LEU A 142 -17.56 -11.66 -6.53
CA LEU A 142 -16.92 -12.97 -6.65
C LEU A 142 -17.73 -14.10 -5.99
N LEU A 143 -18.48 -13.78 -4.92
CA LEU A 143 -19.36 -14.71 -4.22
C LEU A 143 -20.67 -14.97 -4.96
N LYS A 144 -21.11 -13.98 -5.77
CA LYS A 144 -22.18 -14.14 -6.75
C LYS A 144 -21.78 -15.10 -7.88
#